data_AF-A0AA36JSR8-F1
#
_entry.id   AF-A0AA36JSR8-F1
#
_cell.length_a   1.000
_cell.length_b   1.000
_cell.length_c   1.000
_cell.angle_alpha   90.00
_cell.angle_beta   90.00
_cell.angle_gamma   90.00
#
_symmetry.space_group_name_H-M   'P 1'
#
loop_
_entity.id
_entity.type
_entity.pdbx_description
1 polymer ?
#
loop_
_entity_poly.entity_id
_entity_poly.type
_entity_poly.pdbx_seq_one_letter_code
_entity_poly.pdbx_strand_id
1 'polypeptide(L)'
;MVPLFEDDEEDADETSRLQSGAEPGLLGNLGDLDGLDTLRMPKLPEEDTAWDEQRKEALKARKFITGGWSSAEEDDEAEEKAPETKVEGAEGAEAQGEEKKEAEQGETALPDVFSDSFPIGAFVRIRLEDVPAACVAELRREKPVILGGLLSGESRMGLVQTRVKRHRWHPKLLKSSDALLLSVGWRRFQTLPVYSIEDRGEKRMRYLKYTLEHAHCTMTSYGPMVPPNTGVLAFRSWEKVGHFRVCATGVVLEAAPNFDVKKKLKLVGEPYKIFRNTAFIKNMFSSDLEVNKYMHAKIQTVSGIRGEIKKAEGVKGQFRASFEDDRILMSDLVVCKCWITVPFKQFYHPVMDVPNWRPARLIGELRASEGIPVPDNKDSRYGKQFVRPERKFNKVKVPKSLEASLPFSAKKKFTPKKKKTELSQKAAIVSSGREKEVNNLLLRLHTIRKEKSRVRAEASERKKKVKEVRDRFIQEKREAHRKEAKKKRYISEGQKETKKRKAMMMD
;
A
#
# COMPACT_ATOMS: atom_id res chain seq x y z
N MET A 1 -32.72 61.35 -31.27
CA MET A 1 -33.65 61.81 -30.22
C MET A 1 -32.91 61.63 -28.91
N VAL A 2 -32.41 62.72 -28.37
CA VAL A 2 -31.81 62.83 -27.02
C VAL A 2 -32.93 63.41 -26.14
N PRO A 3 -33.16 62.91 -24.92
CA PRO A 3 -32.53 63.43 -23.70
C PRO A 3 -32.17 62.32 -22.69
N LEU A 4 -31.53 62.51 -21.54
CA LEU A 4 -30.57 63.46 -20.93
C LEU A 4 -30.58 63.04 -19.42
N PHE A 5 -29.51 63.37 -18.67
CA PHE A 5 -29.29 63.20 -17.21
C PHE A 5 -28.74 61.82 -16.75
N GLU A 6 -27.50 61.62 -16.25
CA GLU A 6 -26.69 62.31 -15.19
C GLU A 6 -27.43 62.30 -13.83
N ASP A 7 -26.91 61.90 -12.66
CA ASP A 7 -25.55 61.61 -12.15
C ASP A 7 -25.64 60.85 -10.79
N ASP A 8 -24.53 60.18 -10.41
CA ASP A 8 -23.83 60.11 -9.10
C ASP A 8 -24.59 59.89 -7.76
N GLU A 9 -24.08 59.36 -6.64
CA GLU A 9 -22.88 58.65 -6.16
C GLU A 9 -23.19 58.21 -4.68
N GLU A 10 -22.25 57.49 -4.05
CA GLU A 10 -22.02 57.31 -2.60
C GLU A 10 -22.75 56.20 -1.79
N ASP A 11 -22.01 55.09 -1.63
CA ASP A 11 -21.40 54.60 -0.39
C ASP A 11 -22.18 54.02 0.82
N ALA A 12 -21.57 52.92 1.30
CA ALA A 12 -21.43 52.42 2.67
C ALA A 12 -22.54 51.56 3.33
N ASP A 13 -22.11 50.31 3.55
CA ASP A 13 -22.14 49.57 4.82
C ASP A 13 -23.27 48.59 5.22
N GLU A 14 -22.75 47.42 5.59
CA GLU A 14 -23.14 46.53 6.69
C GLU A 14 -24.35 45.57 6.57
N THR A 15 -23.96 44.31 6.32
CA THR A 15 -24.27 43.12 7.12
C THR A 15 -25.63 42.40 7.04
N SER A 16 -25.47 41.07 7.08
CA SER A 16 -26.40 40.06 7.63
C SER A 16 -27.41 39.40 6.68
N ARG A 17 -27.05 38.22 6.17
CA ARG A 17 -27.59 36.92 6.63
C ARG A 17 -27.29 35.82 5.59
N LEU A 18 -26.30 35.01 5.93
CA LEU A 18 -26.07 33.70 5.35
C LEU A 18 -27.21 32.76 5.76
N GLN A 19 -27.90 32.16 4.79
CA GLN A 19 -28.53 30.86 4.96
C GLN A 19 -27.92 29.89 3.96
N SER A 20 -27.11 28.99 4.50
CA SER A 20 -26.47 27.87 3.81
C SER A 20 -27.48 26.73 3.65
N GLY A 21 -27.86 26.42 2.41
CA GLY A 21 -28.43 25.14 2.02
C GLY A 21 -27.51 24.48 0.99
N ALA A 22 -26.64 23.57 1.43
CA ALA A 22 -25.79 22.78 0.54
C ALA A 22 -26.15 21.30 0.68
N GLU A 23 -26.57 20.70 -0.43
CA GLU A 23 -26.83 19.27 -0.58
C GLU A 23 -25.58 18.41 -0.31
N PRO A 24 -25.71 17.18 0.19
CA PRO A 24 -24.58 16.31 0.47
C PRO A 24 -24.06 15.67 -0.84
N GLY A 25 -23.16 16.37 -1.51
CA GLY A 25 -22.31 15.80 -2.54
C GLY A 25 -21.30 14.83 -1.91
N LEU A 26 -21.33 13.57 -2.34
CA LEU A 26 -20.27 12.58 -2.15
C LEU A 26 -18.91 13.16 -2.61
N LEU A 27 -18.10 13.63 -1.66
CA LEU A 27 -16.72 14.05 -1.89
C LEU A 27 -15.78 13.09 -1.17
N GLY A 28 -14.91 12.49 -1.98
CA GLY A 28 -13.96 11.48 -1.56
C GLY A 28 -12.88 12.01 -0.63
N ASN A 29 -12.31 11.08 0.12
CA ASN A 29 -11.13 11.20 0.97
C ASN A 29 -10.07 12.16 0.39
N LEU A 30 -10.08 13.41 0.86
CA LEU A 30 -8.86 14.15 1.11
C LEU A 30 -8.58 14.06 2.61
N GLY A 31 -7.41 13.53 2.94
CA GLY A 31 -6.89 13.57 4.29
C GLY A 31 -6.53 15.00 4.65
N ASP A 32 -7.43 15.66 5.36
CA ASP A 32 -7.13 16.92 6.01
C ASP A 32 -6.33 16.66 7.29
N LEU A 33 -5.24 17.39 7.35
CA LEU A 33 -4.06 17.17 8.16
C LEU A 33 -3.92 18.40 9.05
N ASP A 34 -4.89 18.58 9.95
CA ASP A 34 -4.85 19.62 10.97
C ASP A 34 -4.66 19.00 12.36
N GLY A 35 -3.49 19.29 12.94
CA GLY A 35 -3.04 18.84 14.26
C GLY A 35 -3.75 19.52 15.43
N LEU A 36 -5.06 19.77 15.33
CA LEU A 36 -5.93 20.25 16.40
C LEU A 36 -6.85 19.15 16.97
N ASP A 37 -6.79 17.94 16.40
CA ASP A 37 -7.69 16.83 16.75
C ASP A 37 -7.08 15.82 17.76
N THR A 38 -6.08 16.25 18.55
CA THR A 38 -5.55 15.42 19.64
C THR A 38 -6.47 15.39 20.87
N LEU A 39 -7.49 16.26 20.95
CA LEU A 39 -8.42 16.35 22.08
C LEU A 39 -9.92 16.34 21.71
N ARG A 40 -10.29 16.48 20.44
CA ARG A 40 -11.63 16.18 19.95
C ARG A 40 -11.49 15.20 18.80
N MET A 41 -12.38 14.23 18.71
CA MET A 41 -12.63 13.50 17.47
C MET A 41 -13.93 14.04 16.90
N PRO A 42 -14.08 14.18 15.57
CA PRO A 42 -15.38 14.47 14.98
C PRO A 42 -16.35 13.38 15.39
N LYS A 43 -17.37 13.76 16.16
CA LYS A 43 -18.50 12.88 16.47
C LYS A 43 -19.16 12.54 15.13
N LEU A 44 -19.25 11.25 14.82
CA LEU A 44 -20.10 10.78 13.74
C LEU A 44 -21.52 11.29 14.04
N PRO A 45 -22.25 11.87 13.07
CA PRO A 45 -23.66 12.15 13.27
C PRO A 45 -24.34 10.82 13.63
N GLU A 46 -25.08 10.78 14.76
CA GLU A 46 -25.87 9.64 15.27
C GLU A 46 -25.20 8.61 16.21
N GLU A 47 -24.32 9.03 17.12
CA GLU A 47 -23.72 8.13 18.15
C GLU A 47 -24.19 8.35 19.60
N ASP A 48 -25.40 8.89 19.83
CA ASP A 48 -25.97 9.01 21.19
C ASP A 48 -27.16 8.07 21.48
N THR A 49 -27.40 7.04 20.66
CA THR A 49 -28.39 5.99 20.97
C THR A 49 -27.74 4.65 21.32
N ALA A 50 -28.13 4.10 22.47
CA ALA A 50 -27.73 2.77 22.91
C ALA A 50 -28.06 1.71 21.86
N TRP A 51 -27.32 0.59 21.89
CA TRP A 51 -27.48 -0.48 20.90
C TRP A 51 -28.77 -1.28 21.13
N ASP A 52 -29.88 -0.79 20.57
CA ASP A 52 -31.17 -1.49 20.60
C ASP A 52 -31.12 -2.82 19.83
N GLU A 53 -31.85 -3.81 20.35
CA GLU A 53 -31.89 -5.19 19.81
C GLU A 53 -32.33 -5.24 18.35
N GLN A 54 -33.27 -4.36 17.96
CA GLN A 54 -33.74 -4.24 16.58
C GLN A 54 -32.63 -3.82 15.61
N ARG A 55 -31.67 -3.00 16.05
CA ARG A 55 -30.52 -2.58 15.24
C ARG A 55 -29.52 -3.73 15.07
N LYS A 56 -29.38 -4.59 16.09
CA LYS A 56 -28.57 -5.82 16.01
C LYS A 56 -29.20 -6.86 15.07
N GLU A 57 -30.52 -7.01 15.10
CA GLU A 57 -31.26 -7.91 14.21
C GLU A 57 -31.26 -7.44 12.76
N ALA A 58 -31.44 -6.15 12.49
CA ALA A 58 -31.30 -5.60 11.14
C ALA A 58 -29.89 -5.81 10.55
N LEU A 59 -28.85 -5.76 11.40
CA LEU A 59 -27.46 -6.05 11.01
C LEU A 59 -27.19 -7.54 10.78
N LYS A 60 -27.88 -8.43 11.52
CA LYS A 60 -27.86 -9.88 11.27
C LYS A 60 -28.57 -10.20 9.95
N ALA A 61 -29.80 -9.71 9.74
CA ALA A 61 -30.59 -9.95 8.53
C ALA A 61 -29.90 -9.43 7.26
N ARG A 62 -29.26 -8.25 7.33
CA ARG A 62 -28.60 -7.63 6.17
C ARG A 62 -27.23 -8.26 5.83
N LYS A 63 -26.64 -9.07 6.73
CA LYS A 63 -25.35 -9.74 6.51
C LYS A 63 -25.44 -11.27 6.43
N PHE A 64 -26.57 -11.88 6.80
CA PHE A 64 -26.81 -13.32 6.74
C PHE A 64 -28.03 -13.66 5.87
N ILE A 65 -27.80 -13.74 4.56
CA ILE A 65 -28.62 -14.44 3.55
C ILE A 65 -27.55 -14.91 2.52
N THR A 66 -27.25 -16.17 2.24
CA THR A 66 -28.02 -17.43 2.17
C THR A 66 -27.18 -18.64 2.59
N GLY A 67 -27.82 -19.59 3.27
CA GLY A 67 -27.38 -20.97 3.44
C GLY A 67 -28.56 -21.76 3.99
N GLY A 68 -29.54 -22.02 3.13
CA GLY A 68 -30.81 -22.64 3.50
C GLY A 68 -30.61 -24.11 3.90
N TRP A 69 -31.02 -24.42 5.12
CA TRP A 69 -31.50 -25.74 5.50
C TRP A 69 -32.97 -25.57 5.84
N SER A 70 -33.84 -26.00 4.93
CA SER A 70 -35.20 -26.38 5.24
C SER A 70 -35.30 -27.89 5.02
N SER A 71 -35.67 -28.57 6.10
CA SER A 71 -36.19 -29.92 6.11
C SER A 71 -37.50 -29.96 5.30
N ALA A 72 -37.54 -30.75 4.23
CA ALA A 72 -38.71 -31.44 3.68
C ALA A 72 -38.34 -32.07 2.33
N GLU A 73 -38.66 -33.36 2.20
CA GLU A 73 -38.93 -34.11 0.95
C GLU A 73 -37.72 -34.47 0.07
N GLU A 74 -37.30 -35.74 0.13
CA GLU A 74 -37.60 -36.74 -0.92
C GLU A 74 -36.90 -38.07 -0.54
N ASP A 75 -37.71 -39.05 -0.14
CA ASP A 75 -37.43 -40.46 -0.38
C ASP A 75 -37.39 -40.66 -1.90
N ASP A 76 -36.35 -41.33 -2.42
CA ASP A 76 -36.50 -42.40 -3.43
C ASP A 76 -35.13 -42.99 -3.82
N GLU A 77 -35.05 -44.31 -3.61
CA GLU A 77 -34.37 -45.37 -4.36
C GLU A 77 -33.00 -45.14 -5.07
N ALA A 78 -32.02 -45.99 -4.73
CA ALA A 78 -31.65 -47.16 -5.55
C ALA A 78 -30.18 -47.59 -5.37
N GLU A 79 -29.99 -48.88 -5.11
CA GLU A 79 -28.72 -49.61 -5.23
C GLU A 79 -28.20 -49.58 -6.68
N GLU A 80 -26.87 -49.57 -6.88
CA GLU A 80 -26.16 -50.58 -7.69
C GLU A 80 -24.62 -50.36 -7.71
N LYS A 81 -23.91 -51.50 -7.74
CA LYS A 81 -22.44 -51.72 -7.77
C LYS A 81 -21.79 -51.12 -9.03
N ALA A 82 -20.49 -50.86 -9.16
CA ALA A 82 -19.27 -51.69 -9.04
C ALA A 82 -18.04 -50.79 -9.47
N PRO A 83 -16.79 -51.25 -9.70
CA PRO A 83 -16.13 -52.53 -9.39
C PRO A 83 -14.75 -52.39 -8.70
N GLU A 84 -14.28 -53.50 -8.15
CA GLU A 84 -12.87 -53.72 -7.78
C GLU A 84 -12.00 -53.93 -9.04
N THR A 85 -10.75 -53.48 -9.01
CA THR A 85 -9.65 -54.15 -9.71
C THR A 85 -8.32 -53.91 -9.00
N LYS A 86 -7.63 -55.03 -8.76
CA LYS A 86 -6.38 -55.23 -8.02
C LYS A 86 -5.18 -54.44 -8.58
N VAL A 87 -4.27 -54.07 -7.68
CA VAL A 87 -2.82 -54.13 -7.92
C VAL A 87 -2.16 -54.71 -6.67
N GLU A 88 -1.43 -55.81 -6.89
CA GLU A 88 -0.60 -56.53 -5.93
C GLU A 88 0.70 -55.76 -5.63
N GLY A 89 1.28 -55.95 -4.45
CA GLY A 89 2.61 -55.43 -4.15
C GLY A 89 2.94 -55.42 -2.66
N ALA A 90 3.55 -56.51 -2.22
CA ALA A 90 3.91 -56.88 -0.85
C ALA A 90 4.88 -55.93 -0.10
N GLU A 91 4.91 -56.19 1.21
CA GLU A 91 6.04 -56.07 2.16
C GLU A 91 6.25 -54.78 2.96
N GLY A 92 5.94 -54.90 4.27
CA GLY A 92 6.75 -54.30 5.32
C GLY A 92 5.95 -53.64 6.45
N ALA A 93 5.89 -54.33 7.59
CA ALA A 93 5.72 -53.83 8.96
C ALA A 93 4.44 -54.29 9.71
N GLU A 94 4.34 -55.60 9.94
CA GLU A 94 3.69 -56.13 11.15
C GLU A 94 4.75 -56.32 12.23
N ALA A 95 4.75 -55.42 13.22
CA ALA A 95 5.20 -55.70 14.58
C ALA A 95 4.82 -54.50 15.46
N GLN A 96 4.32 -54.79 16.66
CA GLN A 96 3.97 -53.86 17.75
C GLN A 96 2.53 -53.32 17.72
N GLY A 97 1.59 -54.25 17.82
CA GLY A 97 0.18 -53.99 18.13
C GLY A 97 -0.37 -54.98 19.17
N GLU A 98 0.42 -55.41 20.14
CA GLU A 98 -0.05 -56.21 21.28
C GLU A 98 0.69 -55.78 22.54
N GLU A 99 0.01 -54.96 23.36
CA GLU A 99 0.11 -54.92 24.83
C GLU A 99 -0.77 -53.76 25.32
N LYS A 100 -2.07 -54.03 25.49
CA LYS A 100 -2.98 -53.20 26.30
C LYS A 100 -4.27 -53.95 26.58
N LYS A 101 -4.15 -55.09 27.25
CA LYS A 101 -5.24 -55.72 28.01
C LYS A 101 -4.62 -56.48 29.17
N GLU A 102 -4.30 -55.77 30.24
CA GLU A 102 -4.28 -56.31 31.60
C GLU A 102 -4.14 -55.14 32.59
N ALA A 103 -4.69 -55.32 33.79
CA ALA A 103 -4.79 -54.38 34.90
C ALA A 103 -6.01 -53.43 34.93
N GLU A 104 -7.22 -54.01 34.84
CA GLU A 104 -8.27 -53.65 35.80
C GLU A 104 -8.23 -54.65 36.95
N GLN A 105 -7.58 -54.27 38.06
CA GLN A 105 -7.87 -54.77 39.40
C GLN A 105 -7.19 -53.84 40.40
N GLY A 106 -7.97 -53.37 41.38
CA GLY A 106 -7.61 -52.26 42.23
C GLY A 106 -6.53 -52.60 43.25
N GLU A 107 -5.65 -51.63 43.48
CA GLU A 107 -4.94 -51.44 44.74
C GLU A 107 -4.71 -49.94 44.91
N THR A 108 -5.14 -49.40 46.05
CA THR A 108 -4.76 -48.10 46.58
C THR A 108 -3.25 -48.09 46.84
N ALA A 109 -2.46 -47.83 45.80
CA ALA A 109 -1.04 -47.56 45.87
C ALA A 109 -0.80 -46.09 45.53
N LEU A 110 -0.12 -45.38 46.43
CA LEU A 110 0.42 -44.04 46.16
C LEU A 110 1.19 -44.09 44.83
N PRO A 111 0.91 -43.21 43.86
CA PRO A 111 1.59 -43.25 42.58
C PRO A 111 3.09 -43.09 42.80
N ASP A 112 3.83 -44.03 42.22
CA ASP A 112 5.28 -44.11 42.21
C ASP A 112 5.88 -42.73 41.89
N VAL A 113 6.75 -42.24 42.78
CA VAL A 113 7.17 -40.83 42.93
C VAL A 113 8.05 -40.33 41.76
N PHE A 114 8.21 -41.13 40.70
CA PHE A 114 9.14 -40.91 39.59
C PHE A 114 8.51 -40.93 38.18
N SER A 115 7.18 -40.82 38.06
CA SER A 115 6.60 -40.43 36.77
C SER A 115 6.58 -38.90 36.65
N ASP A 116 7.37 -38.37 35.72
CA ASP A 116 7.69 -36.94 35.55
C ASP A 116 6.50 -36.06 35.09
N SER A 117 5.26 -36.58 35.16
CA SER A 117 4.06 -35.89 34.65
C SER A 117 2.80 -36.28 35.42
N PHE A 118 2.04 -35.27 35.83
CA PHE A 118 0.70 -35.44 36.41
C PHE A 118 -0.37 -35.53 35.30
N PRO A 119 -1.41 -36.36 35.46
CA PRO A 119 -2.52 -36.43 34.51
C PRO A 119 -3.40 -35.17 34.52
N ILE A 120 -4.02 -34.87 33.38
CA ILE A 120 -4.93 -33.72 33.23
C ILE A 120 -6.12 -33.88 34.19
N GLY A 121 -6.41 -32.84 34.98
CA GLY A 121 -7.54 -32.82 35.93
C GLY A 121 -7.18 -33.24 37.36
N ALA A 122 -5.93 -33.63 37.62
CA ALA A 122 -5.46 -33.87 38.99
C ALA A 122 -5.39 -32.57 39.81
N PHE A 123 -5.89 -32.62 41.04
CA PHE A 123 -5.74 -31.51 41.99
C PHE A 123 -4.31 -31.52 42.56
N VAL A 124 -3.52 -30.51 42.22
CA VAL A 124 -2.11 -30.40 42.62
C VAL A 124 -1.88 -29.20 43.52
N ARG A 125 -0.97 -29.35 44.50
CA ARG A 125 -0.50 -28.24 45.34
C ARG A 125 0.88 -27.79 44.85
N ILE A 126 0.95 -26.61 44.24
CA ILE A 126 2.19 -26.03 43.72
C ILE A 126 2.77 -25.06 44.74
N ARG A 127 4.05 -25.21 45.08
CA ARG A 127 4.81 -24.24 45.87
C ARG A 127 5.71 -23.46 44.93
N LEU A 128 5.58 -22.13 44.92
CA LEU A 128 6.45 -21.23 44.18
C LEU A 128 7.40 -20.56 45.18
N GLU A 129 8.69 -20.58 44.86
CA GLU A 129 9.72 -19.88 45.63
C GLU A 129 10.03 -18.51 44.97
N ASP A 130 10.57 -17.58 45.75
CA ASP A 130 10.98 -16.24 45.29
C ASP A 130 9.90 -15.38 44.60
N VAL A 131 8.65 -15.48 45.05
CA VAL A 131 7.57 -14.62 44.55
C VAL A 131 7.69 -13.22 45.15
N PRO A 132 7.70 -12.13 44.34
CA PRO A 132 7.75 -10.78 44.87
C PRO A 132 6.57 -10.47 45.80
N ALA A 133 6.87 -9.96 47.01
CA ALA A 133 5.85 -9.64 48.02
C ALA A 133 4.77 -8.68 47.50
N ALA A 134 5.13 -7.77 46.60
CA ALA A 134 4.20 -6.84 45.96
C ALA A 134 3.10 -7.55 45.14
N CYS A 135 3.43 -8.68 44.49
CA CYS A 135 2.45 -9.48 43.74
C CYS A 135 1.50 -10.23 44.67
N VAL A 136 2.01 -10.70 45.82
CA VAL A 136 1.21 -11.41 46.84
C VAL A 136 0.23 -10.45 47.52
N ALA A 137 0.67 -9.22 47.81
CA ALA A 137 -0.17 -8.20 48.44
C ALA A 137 -1.37 -7.78 47.58
N GLU A 138 -1.22 -7.75 46.25
CA GLU A 138 -2.27 -7.35 45.31
C GLU A 138 -3.15 -8.54 44.85
N LEU A 139 -2.94 -9.74 45.39
CA LEU A 139 -3.68 -10.93 45.02
C LEU A 139 -5.13 -10.87 45.52
N ARG A 140 -6.03 -10.34 44.68
CA ARG A 140 -7.48 -10.28 44.96
C ARG A 140 -8.17 -11.55 44.47
N ARG A 141 -9.14 -12.05 45.25
CA ARG A 141 -9.98 -13.21 44.89
C ARG A 141 -10.76 -13.03 43.58
N GLU A 142 -11.03 -11.79 43.19
CA GLU A 142 -11.78 -11.45 41.98
C GLU A 142 -11.00 -11.69 40.68
N LYS A 143 -9.66 -11.72 40.73
CA LYS A 143 -8.81 -11.93 39.56
C LYS A 143 -8.31 -13.37 39.54
N PRO A 144 -8.59 -14.16 38.49
CA PRO A 144 -8.07 -15.52 38.41
C PRO A 144 -6.56 -15.52 38.24
N VAL A 145 -5.88 -16.45 38.91
CA VAL A 145 -4.47 -16.74 38.71
C VAL A 145 -4.35 -17.90 37.73
N ILE A 146 -3.62 -17.68 36.65
CA ILE A 146 -3.38 -18.69 35.62
C ILE A 146 -1.90 -19.05 35.65
N LEU A 147 -1.61 -20.34 35.82
CA LEU A 147 -0.26 -20.90 35.74
C LEU A 147 -0.14 -21.67 34.43
N GLY A 148 0.86 -21.32 33.63
CA GLY A 148 1.14 -21.97 32.35
C GLY A 148 2.55 -22.53 32.33
N GLY A 149 2.71 -23.80 31.92
CA GLY A 149 4.01 -24.38 31.65
C GLY A 149 4.62 -23.77 30.38
N LEU A 150 5.85 -23.28 30.49
CA LEU A 150 6.59 -22.74 29.34
C LEU A 150 7.35 -23.87 28.65
N LEU A 151 7.36 -23.84 27.32
CA LEU A 151 8.21 -24.75 26.54
C LEU A 151 9.68 -24.32 26.63
N SER A 152 10.61 -25.26 26.46
CA SER A 152 12.06 -24.98 26.51
C SER A 152 12.52 -23.89 25.52
N GLY A 153 11.82 -23.75 24.38
CA GLY A 153 12.06 -22.69 23.41
C GLY A 153 11.56 -21.31 23.85
N GLU A 154 10.52 -21.23 24.67
CA GLU A 154 9.86 -19.99 25.08
C GLU A 154 10.60 -19.21 26.16
N SER A 155 11.61 -19.82 26.78
CA SER A 155 12.48 -19.16 27.75
C SER A 155 13.46 -18.19 27.09
N ARG A 156 13.84 -18.44 25.82
CA ARG A 156 14.85 -17.65 25.12
C ARG A 156 14.28 -16.32 24.61
N MET A 157 15.09 -15.27 24.67
CA MET A 157 14.75 -13.95 24.14
C MET A 157 15.38 -13.76 22.76
N GLY A 158 14.65 -13.12 21.85
CA GLY A 158 15.12 -12.86 20.49
C GLY A 158 14.23 -11.85 19.76
N LEU A 159 14.46 -11.72 18.45
CA LEU A 159 13.54 -11.01 17.59
C LEU A 159 12.48 -11.98 17.10
N VAL A 160 11.22 -11.53 17.12
CA VAL A 160 10.09 -12.29 16.61
C VAL A 160 9.48 -11.52 15.45
N GLN A 161 9.39 -12.17 14.30
CA GLN A 161 8.63 -11.70 13.16
C GLN A 161 7.20 -12.22 13.23
N THR A 162 6.25 -11.29 13.16
CA THR A 162 4.82 -11.54 13.24
C THR A 162 4.15 -10.95 12.01
N ARG A 163 3.25 -11.69 11.37
CA ARG A 163 2.35 -11.14 10.35
C ARG A 163 1.18 -10.48 11.04
N VAL A 164 1.15 -9.15 11.05
CA VAL A 164 0.13 -8.38 11.78
C VAL A 164 -0.74 -7.56 10.84
N LYS A 165 -2.01 -7.42 11.19
CA LYS A 165 -2.97 -6.53 10.53
C LYS A 165 -3.63 -5.66 11.60
N ARG A 166 -3.77 -4.36 11.31
CA ARG A 166 -4.56 -3.47 12.16
C ARG A 166 -5.98 -3.99 12.25
N HIS A 167 -6.54 -3.98 13.46
CA HIS A 167 -7.91 -4.38 13.66
C HIS A 167 -8.88 -3.43 12.93
N ARG A 168 -9.92 -3.98 12.31
CA ARG A 168 -10.87 -3.21 11.47
C ARG A 168 -11.52 -2.05 12.23
N TRP A 169 -11.85 -2.27 13.50
CA TRP A 169 -12.54 -1.30 14.36
C TRP A 169 -11.61 -0.36 15.13
N HIS A 170 -10.30 -0.53 15.05
CA HIS A 170 -9.38 0.36 15.75
C HIS A 170 -9.13 1.63 14.91
N PRO A 171 -9.50 2.85 15.35
CA PRO A 171 -9.55 4.01 14.46
C PRO A 171 -8.19 4.48 13.92
N LYS A 172 -7.11 4.34 14.70
CA LYS A 172 -5.80 4.94 14.39
C LYS A 172 -4.81 3.93 13.82
N LEU A 173 -3.89 4.39 12.98
CA LEU A 173 -2.75 3.57 12.53
C LEU A 173 -1.72 3.39 13.64
N LEU A 174 -0.97 2.28 13.59
CA LEU A 174 0.14 2.03 14.49
C LEU A 174 1.44 2.48 13.84
N LYS A 175 2.29 3.13 14.62
CA LYS A 175 3.56 3.70 14.16
C LYS A 175 4.71 2.79 14.56
N SER A 176 5.70 2.64 13.68
CA SER A 176 6.92 1.89 13.99
C SER A 176 7.71 2.57 15.10
N SER A 177 8.32 1.76 15.96
CA SER A 177 9.10 2.17 17.13
C SER A 177 8.30 2.96 18.17
N ASP A 178 6.98 2.81 18.17
CA ASP A 178 6.08 3.31 19.21
C ASP A 178 5.77 2.18 20.19
N ALA A 179 5.49 2.50 21.45
CA ALA A 179 5.26 1.48 22.47
C ALA A 179 3.95 0.72 22.22
N LEU A 180 4.03 -0.62 22.18
CA LEU A 180 2.89 -1.48 21.93
C LEU A 180 2.89 -2.65 22.92
N LEU A 181 1.74 -2.92 23.52
CA LEU A 181 1.51 -4.05 24.40
C LEU A 181 1.13 -5.25 23.55
N LEU A 182 1.92 -6.31 23.63
CA LEU A 182 1.67 -7.58 22.96
C LEU A 182 1.23 -8.62 23.98
N SER A 183 0.22 -9.39 23.58
CA SER A 183 -0.17 -10.64 24.23
C SER A 183 0.20 -11.76 23.27
N VAL A 184 1.19 -12.56 23.66
CA VAL A 184 1.69 -13.70 22.89
C VAL A 184 1.83 -14.89 23.83
N GLY A 185 1.08 -15.96 23.56
CA GLY A 185 0.98 -17.09 24.48
C GLY A 185 0.55 -16.63 25.88
N TRP A 186 1.28 -17.06 26.90
CA TRP A 186 1.05 -16.69 28.31
C TRP A 186 1.55 -15.29 28.67
N ARG A 187 2.43 -14.69 27.86
CA ARG A 187 3.17 -13.48 28.23
C ARG A 187 2.48 -12.23 27.69
N ARG A 188 2.29 -11.26 28.59
CA ARG A 188 1.86 -9.90 28.28
C ARG A 188 3.06 -8.99 28.50
N PHE A 189 3.50 -8.27 27.49
CA PHE A 189 4.65 -7.39 27.58
C PHE A 189 4.54 -6.23 26.61
N GLN A 190 5.22 -5.13 26.93
CA GLN A 190 5.36 -3.99 26.06
C GLN A 190 6.70 -4.06 25.31
N THR A 191 6.65 -3.77 24.02
CA THR A 191 7.82 -3.75 23.14
C THR A 191 7.72 -2.59 22.14
N LEU A 192 8.80 -2.35 21.39
CA LEU A 192 8.89 -1.34 20.33
C LEU A 192 8.94 -2.02 18.96
N PRO A 193 7.79 -2.38 18.37
CA PRO A 193 7.75 -3.07 17.08
C PRO A 193 8.23 -2.19 15.92
N VAL A 194 8.88 -2.82 14.96
CA VAL A 194 9.22 -2.23 13.66
C VAL A 194 8.37 -2.90 12.58
N TYR A 195 7.58 -2.11 11.86
CA TYR A 195 6.79 -2.61 10.74
C TYR A 195 7.60 -2.62 9.45
N SER A 196 7.38 -3.65 8.65
CA SER A 196 8.03 -3.88 7.36
C SER A 196 7.07 -4.59 6.39
N ILE A 197 7.41 -4.52 5.10
CA ILE A 197 6.72 -5.25 4.05
C ILE A 197 7.77 -5.86 3.13
N GLU A 198 7.52 -7.09 2.69
CA GLU A 198 8.32 -7.72 1.65
C GLU A 198 8.09 -7.02 0.31
N ASP A 199 9.17 -6.62 -0.35
CA ASP A 199 9.07 -5.92 -1.63
C ASP A 199 8.70 -6.90 -2.75
N ARG A 200 7.85 -6.49 -3.69
CA ARG A 200 7.42 -7.37 -4.78
C ARG A 200 8.58 -7.55 -5.76
N GLY A 201 9.15 -8.76 -5.80
CA GLY A 201 10.22 -9.16 -6.72
C GLY A 201 11.64 -9.15 -6.13
N GLU A 202 11.82 -8.66 -4.90
CA GLU A 202 13.11 -8.68 -4.20
C GLU A 202 12.83 -9.14 -2.76
N LYS A 203 13.48 -10.21 -2.28
CA LYS A 203 13.27 -10.83 -0.95
C LYS A 203 13.72 -9.95 0.23
N ARG A 204 13.67 -8.64 0.07
CA ARG A 204 14.09 -7.65 1.07
C ARG A 204 12.90 -7.17 1.89
N MET A 205 13.12 -7.03 3.19
CA MET A 205 12.13 -6.47 4.10
C MET A 205 12.28 -4.96 4.13
N ARG A 206 11.32 -4.25 3.52
CA ARG A 206 11.31 -2.79 3.48
C ARG A 206 10.60 -2.22 4.70
N TYR A 207 11.29 -1.35 5.43
CA TYR A 207 10.74 -0.61 6.57
C TYR A 207 9.50 0.22 6.19
N LEU A 208 8.48 0.18 7.05
CA LEU A 208 7.29 1.02 7.01
C LEU A 208 7.27 1.95 8.23
N LYS A 209 6.86 3.20 8.02
CA LYS A 209 6.65 4.16 9.13
C LYS A 209 5.40 3.84 9.94
N TYR A 210 4.36 3.34 9.27
CA TYR A 210 3.06 3.00 9.84
C TYR A 210 2.60 1.63 9.32
N THR A 211 1.71 0.98 10.06
CA THR A 211 0.95 -0.17 9.57
C THR A 211 0.07 0.21 8.38
N LEU A 212 -0.22 -0.76 7.52
CA LEU A 212 -1.20 -0.59 6.45
C LEU A 212 -2.62 -0.60 7.01
N GLU A 213 -3.55 0.12 6.37
CA GLU A 213 -4.92 0.27 6.87
C GLU A 213 -5.72 -1.03 6.84
N HIS A 214 -5.64 -1.79 5.75
CA HIS A 214 -6.48 -2.97 5.52
C HIS A 214 -5.68 -4.21 5.08
N ALA A 215 -4.35 -4.12 5.07
CA ALA A 215 -3.46 -5.18 4.63
C ALA A 215 -2.59 -5.69 5.79
N HIS A 216 -2.08 -6.92 5.63
CA HIS A 216 -1.09 -7.48 6.54
C HIS A 216 0.28 -6.84 6.28
N CYS A 217 1.02 -6.59 7.35
CA CYS A 217 2.41 -6.19 7.33
C CYS A 217 3.22 -7.10 8.27
N THR A 218 4.53 -7.16 8.06
CA THR A 218 5.42 -7.91 8.95
C THR A 218 5.88 -6.99 10.07
N MET A 219 5.65 -7.39 11.30
CA MET A 219 6.06 -6.72 12.52
C MET A 219 7.25 -7.48 13.11
N THR A 220 8.36 -6.81 13.31
CA THR A 220 9.52 -7.37 14.02
C THR A 220 9.62 -6.69 15.38
N SER A 221 9.61 -7.47 16.45
CA SER A 221 9.74 -6.97 17.82
C SER A 221 10.70 -7.82 18.63
N TYR A 222 11.34 -7.23 19.62
CA TYR A 222 12.16 -7.97 20.59
C TYR A 222 11.27 -8.52 21.71
N GLY A 223 11.43 -9.79 22.03
CA GLY A 223 10.60 -10.50 23.01
C GLY A 223 10.98 -11.97 23.16
N PRO A 224 10.19 -12.74 23.93
CA PRO A 224 10.36 -14.18 24.05
C PRO A 224 10.16 -14.87 22.69
N MET A 225 10.99 -15.85 22.39
CA MET A 225 10.85 -16.68 21.20
C MET A 225 9.63 -17.57 21.36
N VAL A 226 8.67 -17.48 20.44
CA VAL A 226 7.42 -18.25 20.50
C VAL A 226 7.35 -19.13 19.26
N PRO A 227 6.78 -20.36 19.35
CA PRO A 227 6.59 -21.21 18.20
C PRO A 227 5.86 -20.48 17.06
N PRO A 228 6.22 -20.77 15.79
CA PRO A 228 5.54 -20.20 14.64
C PRO A 228 4.06 -20.60 14.62
N ASN A 229 3.24 -19.81 13.94
CA ASN A 229 1.78 -19.94 13.89
C ASN A 229 1.03 -19.65 15.21
N THR A 230 1.70 -19.13 16.24
CA THR A 230 1.03 -18.66 17.47
C THR A 230 0.30 -17.34 17.23
N GLY A 231 -0.92 -17.22 17.75
CA GLY A 231 -1.72 -15.99 17.68
C GLY A 231 -1.13 -14.85 18.51
N VAL A 232 -1.19 -13.63 17.96
CA VAL A 232 -0.71 -12.40 18.61
C VAL A 232 -1.84 -11.37 18.65
N LEU A 233 -2.07 -10.79 19.83
CA LEU A 233 -2.93 -9.63 20.00
C LEU A 233 -2.09 -8.43 20.44
N ALA A 234 -2.40 -7.27 19.88
CA ALA A 234 -1.74 -6.02 20.21
C ALA A 234 -2.70 -4.98 20.77
N PHE A 235 -2.26 -4.27 21.79
CA PHE A 235 -2.99 -3.24 22.52
C PHE A 235 -2.11 -1.99 22.64
N ARG A 236 -2.74 -0.81 22.74
CA ARG A 236 -2.04 0.44 23.06
C ARG A 236 -1.98 0.72 24.56
N SER A 237 -3.12 0.60 25.22
CA SER A 237 -3.28 0.76 26.67
C SER A 237 -4.29 -0.25 27.19
N TRP A 238 -4.17 -0.62 28.46
CA TRP A 238 -5.12 -1.49 29.16
C TRP A 238 -6.29 -0.72 29.76
N GLU A 239 -6.21 0.61 29.79
CA GLU A 239 -7.25 1.46 30.37
C GLU A 239 -8.58 1.37 29.60
N LYS A 240 -9.69 1.63 30.30
CA LYS A 240 -11.02 1.66 29.71
C LYS A 240 -11.13 2.88 28.81
N VAL A 241 -11.14 2.64 27.51
CA VAL A 241 -11.31 3.65 26.47
C VAL A 241 -12.68 3.50 25.83
N GLY A 242 -13.26 4.61 25.36
CA GLY A 242 -14.58 4.61 24.69
C GLY A 242 -14.60 3.97 23.30
N HIS A 243 -13.43 3.64 22.73
CA HIS A 243 -13.28 3.03 21.41
C HIS A 243 -12.68 1.62 21.49
N PHE A 244 -12.64 0.91 20.36
CA PHE A 244 -12.14 -0.46 20.31
C PHE A 244 -10.63 -0.56 20.68
N ARG A 245 -10.35 -1.28 21.77
CA ARG A 245 -9.03 -1.35 22.42
C ARG A 245 -8.01 -2.22 21.68
N VAL A 246 -8.45 -3.35 21.11
CA VAL A 246 -7.55 -4.24 20.37
C VAL A 246 -7.11 -3.52 19.10
N CYS A 247 -5.81 -3.25 19.01
CA CYS A 247 -5.22 -2.41 17.99
C CYS A 247 -4.88 -3.21 16.74
N ALA A 248 -4.30 -4.39 16.92
CA ALA A 248 -3.90 -5.26 15.84
C ALA A 248 -3.97 -6.73 16.23
N THR A 249 -4.16 -7.56 15.22
CA THR A 249 -4.23 -9.02 15.32
C THR A 249 -3.19 -9.61 14.38
N GLY A 250 -2.50 -10.66 14.79
CA GLY A 250 -1.47 -11.26 13.97
C GLY A 250 -1.16 -12.70 14.36
N VAL A 251 -0.21 -13.26 13.63
CA VAL A 251 0.30 -14.61 13.82
C VAL A 251 1.82 -14.56 13.72
N VAL A 252 2.52 -15.25 14.63
CA VAL A 252 3.99 -15.37 14.59
C VAL A 252 4.40 -16.14 13.34
N LEU A 253 5.36 -15.60 12.58
CA LEU A 253 5.94 -16.26 11.41
C LEU A 253 7.20 -17.02 11.78
N GLU A 254 8.16 -16.33 12.39
CA GLU A 254 9.49 -16.86 12.68
C GLU A 254 10.11 -16.10 13.87
N ALA A 255 10.93 -16.78 14.65
CA ALA A 255 11.76 -16.18 15.69
C ALA A 255 13.24 -16.44 15.37
N ALA A 256 14.03 -15.37 15.30
CA ALA A 256 15.45 -15.43 14.98
C ALA A 256 16.22 -14.39 15.82
N PRO A 257 17.54 -14.56 16.04
CA PRO A 257 18.33 -13.58 16.77
C PRO A 257 18.46 -12.26 16.00
N ASN A 258 18.56 -12.31 14.66
CA ASN A 258 18.80 -11.15 13.80
C ASN A 258 17.84 -11.14 12.60
N PHE A 259 17.39 -9.96 12.20
CA PHE A 259 16.65 -9.75 10.96
C PHE A 259 17.19 -8.56 10.18
N ASP A 260 17.10 -8.60 8.85
CA ASP A 260 17.53 -7.51 7.99
C ASP A 260 16.34 -6.70 7.48
N VAL A 261 15.97 -5.65 8.23
CA VAL A 261 14.99 -4.65 7.77
C VAL A 261 15.72 -3.44 7.20
N LYS A 262 15.45 -3.13 5.93
CA LYS A 262 16.08 -2.03 5.20
C LYS A 262 15.11 -0.87 5.02
N LYS A 263 15.54 0.34 5.34
CA LYS A 263 14.84 1.59 5.03
C LYS A 263 15.43 2.21 3.78
N LYS A 264 14.55 2.67 2.90
CA LYS A 264 14.94 3.38 1.68
C LYS A 264 15.46 4.76 2.05
N LEU A 265 16.69 5.08 1.64
CA LEU A 265 17.28 6.41 1.70
C LEU A 265 17.41 6.92 0.26
N LYS A 266 17.08 8.19 0.04
CA LYS A 266 17.24 8.83 -1.27
C LYS A 266 18.26 9.94 -1.11
N LEU A 267 19.39 9.84 -1.80
CA LEU A 267 20.31 10.96 -1.95
C LEU A 267 19.82 11.79 -3.13
N VAL A 268 19.59 13.08 -2.92
CA VAL A 268 19.03 13.99 -3.92
C VAL A 268 20.13 14.93 -4.37
N GLY A 269 20.25 15.13 -5.67
CA GLY A 269 21.17 16.10 -6.26
C GLY A 269 20.50 16.90 -7.36
N GLU A 270 21.11 18.03 -7.68
CA GLU A 270 20.60 18.98 -8.66
C GLU A 270 21.58 19.10 -9.82
N PRO A 271 21.12 19.04 -11.08
CA PRO A 271 21.98 19.29 -12.22
C PRO A 271 22.33 20.79 -12.27
N TYR A 272 23.60 21.10 -12.50
CA TYR A 272 24.05 22.49 -12.68
C TYR A 272 24.59 22.77 -14.09
N LYS A 273 25.10 21.75 -14.78
CA LYS A 273 25.55 21.87 -16.18
C LYS A 273 25.13 20.63 -16.95
N ILE A 274 24.39 20.84 -18.04
CA ILE A 274 23.78 19.75 -18.81
C ILE A 274 24.31 19.79 -20.23
N PHE A 275 24.83 18.66 -20.69
CA PHE A 275 25.20 18.42 -22.08
C PHE A 275 24.10 17.57 -22.74
N ARG A 276 24.45 16.75 -23.72
CA ARG A 276 23.51 15.80 -24.32
C ARG A 276 23.24 14.68 -23.31
N ASN A 277 24.06 13.63 -23.32
CA ASN A 277 23.86 12.47 -22.44
C ASN A 277 24.58 12.60 -21.11
N THR A 278 25.37 13.66 -20.91
CA THR A 278 26.12 13.87 -19.67
C THR A 278 25.62 15.10 -18.93
N ALA A 279 25.66 15.04 -17.61
CA ALA A 279 25.37 16.19 -16.77
C ALA A 279 26.28 16.20 -15.55
N PHE A 280 26.52 17.39 -15.04
CA PHE A 280 27.23 17.62 -13.80
C PHE A 280 26.22 17.96 -12.70
N ILE A 281 26.35 17.26 -11.58
CA ILE A 281 25.39 17.27 -10.48
C ILE A 281 26.07 17.81 -9.22
N LYS A 282 25.35 18.65 -8.49
CA LYS A 282 25.77 19.22 -7.21
C LYS A 282 24.80 18.82 -6.09
N ASN A 283 25.19 19.08 -4.84
CA ASN A 283 24.38 18.93 -3.63
C ASN A 283 23.90 17.50 -3.31
N MET A 284 24.45 16.47 -3.95
CA MET A 284 24.16 15.07 -3.58
C MET A 284 25.15 14.49 -2.56
N PHE A 285 26.42 14.87 -2.69
CA PHE A 285 27.53 14.44 -1.84
C PHE A 285 28.27 15.67 -1.33
N SER A 286 28.98 15.52 -0.21
CA SER A 286 29.76 16.58 0.41
C SER A 286 31.23 16.55 -0.01
N SER A 287 31.77 15.35 -0.26
CA SER A 287 33.18 15.13 -0.59
C SER A 287 33.39 14.22 -1.81
N ASP A 288 34.54 14.34 -2.46
CA ASP A 288 34.87 13.50 -3.62
C ASP A 288 35.14 12.04 -3.23
N LEU A 289 35.51 11.79 -1.96
CA LEU A 289 35.64 10.44 -1.42
C LEU A 289 34.27 9.72 -1.40
N GLU A 290 33.20 10.42 -1.04
CA GLU A 290 31.84 9.89 -1.13
C GLU A 290 31.46 9.60 -2.59
N VAL A 291 31.75 10.51 -3.52
CA VAL A 291 31.49 10.29 -4.95
C VAL A 291 32.22 9.04 -5.45
N ASN A 292 33.49 8.87 -5.09
CA ASN A 292 34.29 7.71 -5.49
C ASN A 292 33.74 6.41 -4.89
N LYS A 293 33.21 6.45 -3.66
CA LYS A 293 32.51 5.31 -3.06
C LYS A 293 31.24 4.92 -3.81
N TYR A 294 30.55 5.90 -4.41
CA TYR A 294 29.35 5.71 -5.23
C TYR A 294 29.63 5.75 -6.74
N MET A 295 30.87 5.51 -7.17
CA MET A 295 31.21 5.43 -8.58
C MET A 295 30.43 4.30 -9.26
N HIS A 296 29.92 4.53 -10.47
CA HIS A 296 29.05 3.61 -11.20
C HIS A 296 27.71 3.29 -10.52
N ALA A 297 27.34 4.01 -9.45
CA ALA A 297 26.03 3.84 -8.84
C ALA A 297 24.91 4.25 -9.81
N LYS A 298 23.81 3.47 -9.79
CA LYS A 298 22.62 3.74 -10.59
C LYS A 298 21.86 4.92 -10.00
N ILE A 299 21.63 5.93 -10.82
CA ILE A 299 20.86 7.14 -10.48
C ILE A 299 19.63 7.23 -11.40
N GLN A 300 18.62 7.93 -10.93
CA GLN A 300 17.40 8.15 -11.71
C GLN A 300 16.86 9.56 -11.45
N THR A 301 16.44 10.26 -12.50
CA THR A 301 15.74 11.54 -12.34
C THR A 301 14.29 11.33 -11.92
N VAL A 302 13.64 12.36 -11.36
CA VAL A 302 12.19 12.33 -11.08
C VAL A 302 11.37 12.09 -12.35
N SER A 303 11.87 12.56 -13.50
CA SER A 303 11.30 12.31 -14.83
C SER A 303 11.45 10.85 -15.31
N GLY A 304 12.15 10.01 -14.55
CA GLY A 304 12.28 8.57 -14.82
C GLY A 304 13.52 8.17 -15.62
N ILE A 305 14.32 9.14 -16.09
CA ILE A 305 15.54 8.90 -16.89
C ILE A 305 16.59 8.24 -16.00
N ARG A 306 17.12 7.10 -16.43
CA ARG A 306 18.16 6.36 -15.71
C ARG A 306 19.53 6.89 -16.11
N GLY A 307 20.49 6.76 -15.20
CA GLY A 307 21.87 7.13 -15.43
C GLY A 307 22.82 6.45 -14.46
N GLU A 308 24.09 6.80 -14.58
CA GLU A 308 25.19 6.32 -13.76
C GLU A 308 26.15 7.44 -13.37
N ILE A 309 26.73 7.32 -12.18
CA ILE A 309 27.80 8.20 -11.71
C ILE A 309 29.11 7.79 -12.38
N LYS A 310 29.81 8.71 -13.05
CA LYS A 310 31.06 8.41 -13.75
C LYS A 310 32.31 8.81 -12.97
N LYS A 311 32.47 10.10 -12.68
CA LYS A 311 33.72 10.62 -12.08
C LYS A 311 33.43 11.85 -11.22
N ALA A 312 34.14 11.97 -10.10
CA ALA A 312 34.19 13.21 -9.33
C ALA A 312 34.85 14.34 -10.14
N GLU A 313 34.37 15.56 -9.95
CA GLU A 313 34.90 16.76 -10.60
C GLU A 313 36.04 17.41 -9.79
N GLY A 314 36.20 17.04 -8.51
CA GLY A 314 37.26 17.59 -7.64
C GLY A 314 36.81 18.78 -6.79
N VAL A 315 35.51 19.12 -6.80
CA VAL A 315 34.96 20.33 -6.18
C VAL A 315 33.75 19.98 -5.33
N LYS A 316 33.86 20.08 -4.00
CA LYS A 316 32.75 19.95 -3.03
C LYS A 316 31.79 18.76 -3.31
N GLY A 317 32.32 17.60 -3.73
CA GLY A 317 31.49 16.42 -4.01
C GLY A 317 30.64 16.50 -5.28
N GLN A 318 30.97 17.41 -6.20
CA GLN A 318 30.36 17.47 -7.54
C GLN A 318 30.87 16.32 -8.41
N PHE A 319 30.00 15.83 -9.29
CA PHE A 319 30.34 14.70 -10.14
C PHE A 319 29.69 14.78 -11.51
N ARG A 320 30.34 14.14 -12.46
CA ARG A 320 29.83 13.88 -13.80
C ARG A 320 29.02 12.60 -13.81
N ALA A 321 27.80 12.69 -14.30
CA ALA A 321 26.90 11.57 -14.57
C ALA A 321 26.62 11.43 -16.06
N SER A 322 26.33 10.19 -16.47
CA SER A 322 25.80 9.88 -17.80
C SER A 322 24.36 9.38 -17.66
N PHE A 323 23.49 9.75 -18.59
CA PHE A 323 22.07 9.40 -18.63
C PHE A 323 21.71 8.71 -19.95
N GLU A 324 20.63 7.94 -19.93
CA GLU A 324 20.13 7.20 -21.11
C GLU A 324 19.53 8.13 -22.18
N ASP A 325 18.80 9.16 -21.74
CA ASP A 325 18.13 10.09 -22.64
C ASP A 325 19.08 11.21 -23.10
N ASP A 326 18.76 11.78 -24.25
CA ASP A 326 19.56 12.77 -24.97
C ASP A 326 19.72 14.08 -24.19
N ARG A 327 18.85 14.39 -23.21
CA ARG A 327 19.00 15.56 -22.32
C ARG A 327 18.07 15.55 -21.10
N ILE A 328 18.63 15.69 -19.89
CA ILE A 328 17.84 15.99 -18.67
C ILE A 328 17.45 17.47 -18.60
N LEU A 329 16.42 17.84 -17.84
CA LEU A 329 16.05 19.23 -17.63
C LEU A 329 16.79 19.84 -16.43
N MET A 330 17.02 21.15 -16.46
CA MET A 330 17.63 21.87 -15.32
C MET A 330 16.73 21.87 -14.07
N SER A 331 15.42 21.70 -14.27
CA SER A 331 14.43 21.58 -13.20
C SER A 331 14.31 20.17 -12.63
N ASP A 332 15.00 19.18 -13.20
CA ASP A 332 14.92 17.81 -12.71
C ASP A 332 15.76 17.63 -11.44
N LEU A 333 15.25 16.82 -10.52
CA LEU A 333 16.02 16.31 -9.39
C LEU A 333 16.57 14.93 -9.74
N VAL A 334 17.87 14.73 -9.48
CA VAL A 334 18.54 13.43 -9.63
C VAL A 334 18.51 12.72 -8.29
N VAL A 335 18.11 11.45 -8.29
CA VAL A 335 17.98 10.64 -7.08
C VAL A 335 18.83 9.38 -7.19
N CYS A 336 19.71 9.18 -6.21
CA CYS A 336 20.33 7.88 -5.94
C CYS A 336 19.49 7.14 -4.90
N LYS A 337 19.04 5.92 -5.24
CA LYS A 337 18.21 5.09 -4.35
C LYS A 337 19.12 4.16 -3.55
N CYS A 338 19.28 4.45 -2.27
CA CYS A 338 20.09 3.69 -1.33
C CYS A 338 19.21 2.97 -0.29
N TRP A 339 19.81 2.03 0.43
CA TRP A 339 19.15 1.26 1.47
C TRP A 339 20.04 1.23 2.71
N ILE A 340 19.45 1.56 3.86
CA ILE A 340 20.13 1.51 5.16
C ILE A 340 19.44 0.47 6.05
N THR A 341 20.21 -0.35 6.74
CA THR A 341 19.69 -1.30 7.72
C THR A 341 19.18 -0.54 8.94
N VAL A 342 17.97 -0.88 9.39
CA VAL A 342 17.35 -0.27 10.57
C VAL A 342 17.66 -1.15 11.78
N PRO A 343 18.34 -0.63 12.82
CA PRO A 343 18.56 -1.39 14.05
C PRO A 343 17.25 -1.53 14.84
N PHE A 344 17.06 -2.68 15.48
CA PHE A 344 15.95 -2.90 16.40
C PHE A 344 16.34 -2.49 17.82
N LYS A 345 15.38 -1.92 18.55
CA LYS A 345 15.55 -1.60 19.97
C LYS A 345 15.21 -2.84 20.78
N GLN A 346 16.16 -3.31 21.58
CA GLN A 346 15.95 -4.42 22.53
C GLN A 346 15.19 -3.92 23.76
N PHE A 347 13.90 -3.61 23.57
CA PHE A 347 13.01 -3.17 24.64
C PHE A 347 11.99 -4.27 24.93
N TYR A 348 12.03 -4.79 26.16
CA TYR A 348 11.09 -5.77 26.68
C TYR A 348 10.67 -5.32 28.08
N HIS A 349 9.38 -5.04 28.25
CA HIS A 349 8.83 -4.60 29.53
C HIS A 349 7.62 -5.48 29.89
N PRO A 350 7.78 -6.51 30.73
CA PRO A 350 6.68 -7.40 31.08
C PRO A 350 5.59 -6.62 31.84
N VAL A 351 4.33 -6.97 31.56
CA VAL A 351 3.19 -6.39 32.27
C VAL A 351 3.09 -7.07 33.62
N MET A 352 3.25 -6.28 34.69
CA MET A 352 3.07 -6.72 36.07
C MET A 352 1.78 -6.13 36.60
N ASP A 353 0.91 -6.94 37.20
CA ASP A 353 -0.36 -6.50 37.80
C ASP A 353 -0.14 -5.84 39.18
N VAL A 354 0.82 -4.93 39.28
CA VAL A 354 1.13 -4.15 40.48
C VAL A 354 0.73 -2.68 40.30
N PRO A 355 0.26 -1.98 41.35
CA PRO A 355 -0.24 -0.61 41.23
C PRO A 355 0.81 0.39 40.73
N ASN A 356 2.09 0.13 40.99
CA ASN A 356 3.21 1.00 40.59
C ASN A 356 3.74 0.70 39.18
N TRP A 357 3.15 -0.25 38.44
CA TRP A 357 3.60 -0.57 37.08
C TRP A 357 3.22 0.57 36.13
N ARG A 358 4.24 1.21 35.55
CA ARG A 358 4.06 2.30 34.59
C ARG A 358 4.35 1.79 33.18
N PRO A 359 3.38 1.86 32.23
CA PRO A 359 3.65 1.58 30.84
C PRO A 359 4.48 2.70 30.21
N ALA A 360 5.29 2.34 29.21
CA ALA A 360 5.88 3.33 28.33
C ALA A 360 4.76 4.07 27.57
N ARG A 361 4.83 5.41 27.57
CA ARG A 361 3.87 6.29 26.89
C ARG A 361 4.11 6.30 25.39
N LEU A 362 3.06 6.59 24.62
CA LEU A 362 3.18 6.74 23.17
C LEU A 362 3.92 8.03 22.80
N ILE A 363 4.56 8.06 21.63
CA ILE A 363 5.26 9.27 21.14
C ILE A 363 4.32 10.49 21.06
N GLY A 364 3.05 10.27 20.72
CA GLY A 364 2.05 11.34 20.67
C GLY A 364 1.71 11.91 22.04
N GLU A 365 1.61 11.05 23.06
CA GLU A 365 1.34 11.44 24.45
C GLU A 365 2.53 12.18 25.07
N LEU A 366 3.75 11.71 24.80
CA LEU A 366 4.97 12.37 25.23
C LEU A 366 5.04 13.81 24.70
N ARG A 367 4.81 13.99 23.40
CA ARG A 367 4.76 15.31 22.76
C ARG A 367 3.67 16.21 23.34
N ALA A 368 2.48 15.67 23.58
CA ALA A 368 1.39 16.43 24.19
C ALA A 368 1.76 16.87 25.62
N SER A 369 2.39 15.99 26.41
CA SER A 369 2.80 16.32 27.79
C SER A 369 3.95 17.33 27.85
N GLU A 370 4.82 17.35 26.84
CA GLU A 370 5.96 18.28 26.75
C GLU A 370 5.63 19.54 25.94
N GLY A 371 4.43 19.64 25.35
CA GLY A 371 4.03 20.76 24.49
C GLY A 371 4.80 20.84 23.15
N ILE A 372 5.45 19.75 22.72
CA ILE A 372 6.25 19.73 21.49
C ILE A 372 5.35 19.46 20.28
N PRO A 373 5.31 20.37 19.28
CA PRO A 373 4.49 20.16 18.09
C PRO A 373 5.02 18.99 17.23
N VAL A 374 4.14 18.43 16.39
CA VAL A 374 4.54 17.37 15.45
C VAL A 374 5.47 17.97 14.38
N PRO A 375 6.67 17.38 14.13
CA PRO A 375 7.55 17.87 13.08
C PRO A 375 6.89 17.75 11.71
N ASP A 376 6.81 18.88 11.01
CA ASP A 376 6.21 18.96 9.69
C ASP A 376 7.12 19.71 8.71
N ASN A 377 7.40 19.06 7.58
CA ASN A 377 8.22 19.64 6.52
C ASN A 377 7.30 20.16 5.41
N LYS A 378 7.30 21.49 5.22
CA LYS A 378 6.47 22.17 4.22
C LYS A 378 6.66 21.61 2.81
N ASP A 379 7.89 21.25 2.43
CA ASP A 379 8.21 20.70 1.10
C ASP A 379 7.70 19.26 0.90
N SER A 380 7.36 18.57 1.99
CA SER A 380 6.80 17.21 1.95
C SER A 380 5.28 17.19 1.92
N ARG A 381 4.62 18.31 2.21
CA ARG A 381 3.16 18.41 2.11
C ARG A 381 2.77 18.33 0.63
N TYR A 382 1.80 17.45 0.32
CA TYR A 382 1.15 17.48 -0.98
C TYR A 382 0.37 18.80 -1.07
N GLY A 383 0.91 19.78 -1.79
CA GLY A 383 0.24 21.06 -2.00
C GLY A 383 -1.03 20.92 -2.84
N LYS A 384 -1.64 22.06 -3.17
CA LYS A 384 -2.77 22.10 -4.11
C LYS A 384 -2.42 21.38 -5.41
N GLN A 385 -3.40 20.70 -6.02
CA GLN A 385 -3.20 19.97 -7.26
C GLN A 385 -2.60 20.87 -8.34
N PHE A 386 -1.37 20.55 -8.77
CA PHE A 386 -0.67 21.34 -9.77
C PHE A 386 -1.28 21.12 -11.17
N VAL A 387 -1.91 22.14 -11.72
CA VAL A 387 -2.42 22.12 -13.10
C VAL A 387 -1.26 22.37 -14.06
N ARG A 388 -0.92 21.34 -14.84
CA ARG A 388 0.20 21.43 -15.80
C ARG A 388 -0.21 22.25 -17.03
N PRO A 389 0.57 23.27 -17.44
CA PRO A 389 0.31 23.97 -18.69
C PRO A 389 0.54 23.06 -19.90
N GLU A 390 -0.15 23.34 -21.01
CA GLU A 390 0.05 22.60 -22.27
C GLU A 390 1.47 22.79 -22.80
N ARG A 391 2.21 21.68 -22.94
CA ARG A 391 3.59 21.71 -23.46
C ARG A 391 3.59 21.85 -24.98
N LYS A 392 3.98 23.03 -25.49
CA LYS A 392 4.19 23.30 -26.92
C LYS A 392 5.67 23.19 -27.26
N PHE A 393 6.02 22.29 -28.18
CA PHE A 393 7.40 22.10 -28.61
C PHE A 393 7.78 23.07 -29.73
N ASN A 394 9.07 23.40 -29.80
CA ASN A 394 9.62 24.19 -30.90
C ASN A 394 9.55 23.41 -32.22
N LYS A 395 9.37 24.14 -33.33
CA LYS A 395 9.41 23.54 -34.67
C LYS A 395 10.81 23.01 -34.99
N VAL A 396 10.89 21.90 -35.72
CA VAL A 396 12.15 21.29 -36.15
C VAL A 396 12.94 22.27 -37.02
N LYS A 397 14.17 22.61 -36.59
CA LYS A 397 15.13 23.43 -37.33
C LYS A 397 16.08 22.50 -38.07
N VAL A 398 16.10 22.58 -39.40
CA VAL A 398 17.01 21.80 -40.24
C VAL A 398 18.31 22.59 -40.41
N PRO A 399 19.49 21.97 -40.23
CA PRO A 399 20.77 22.64 -40.52
C PRO A 399 20.84 23.10 -41.97
N LYS A 400 21.39 24.29 -42.22
CA LYS A 400 21.49 24.87 -43.58
C LYS A 400 22.32 24.01 -44.54
N SER A 401 23.36 23.35 -44.03
CA SER A 401 24.19 22.42 -44.80
C SER A 401 23.38 21.23 -45.31
N LEU A 402 22.58 20.62 -44.44
CA LEU A 402 21.70 19.51 -44.80
C LEU A 402 20.61 19.99 -45.79
N GLU A 403 20.01 21.14 -45.54
CA GLU A 403 18.98 21.70 -46.42
C GLU A 403 19.49 21.92 -47.86
N ALA A 404 20.75 22.32 -48.03
CA ALA A 404 21.38 22.46 -49.33
C ALA A 404 21.59 21.12 -50.05
N SER A 405 22.00 20.08 -49.31
CA SER A 405 22.27 18.74 -49.84
C SER A 405 21.03 17.87 -50.07
N LEU A 406 19.87 18.28 -49.56
CA LEU A 406 18.62 17.53 -49.77
C LEU A 406 18.27 17.43 -51.26
N PRO A 407 17.66 16.31 -51.72
CA PRO A 407 17.07 16.23 -53.05
C PRO A 407 16.00 17.32 -53.25
N PHE A 408 15.82 17.79 -54.49
CA PHE A 408 14.87 18.85 -54.81
C PHE A 408 13.44 18.58 -54.32
N SER A 409 12.99 17.33 -54.38
CA SER A 409 11.66 16.91 -53.88
C SER A 409 11.48 17.09 -52.38
N ALA A 410 12.56 16.95 -51.60
CA ALA A 410 12.54 17.04 -50.14
C ALA A 410 12.89 18.44 -49.61
N LYS A 411 13.38 19.35 -50.46
CA LYS A 411 13.69 20.73 -50.06
C LYS A 411 12.42 21.45 -49.63
N LYS A 412 12.48 22.13 -48.48
CA LYS A 412 11.39 22.99 -48.05
C LYS A 412 11.27 24.15 -49.03
N LYS A 413 10.05 24.44 -49.47
CA LYS A 413 9.76 25.64 -50.26
C LYS A 413 9.93 26.87 -49.36
N PHE A 414 11.11 27.45 -49.36
CA PHE A 414 11.37 28.69 -48.64
C PHE A 414 10.70 29.84 -49.39
N THR A 415 9.56 30.29 -48.87
CA THR A 415 8.95 31.55 -49.31
C THR A 415 9.44 32.64 -48.37
N PRO A 416 10.36 33.53 -48.79
CA PRO A 416 10.76 34.65 -47.95
C PRO A 416 9.50 35.45 -47.60
N LYS A 417 9.39 35.90 -46.36
CA LYS A 417 8.34 36.85 -45.98
C LYS A 417 8.53 38.09 -46.85
N LYS A 418 7.62 38.30 -47.81
CA LYS A 418 7.62 39.49 -48.67
C LYS A 418 7.51 40.71 -47.75
N LYS A 419 8.51 41.60 -47.79
CA LYS A 419 8.35 42.95 -47.23
C LYS A 419 7.28 43.64 -48.09
N LYS A 420 6.22 44.15 -47.46
CA LYS A 420 5.19 44.89 -48.21
C LYS A 420 5.85 46.11 -48.84
N THR A 421 5.72 46.26 -50.15
CA THR A 421 6.15 47.47 -50.87
C THR A 421 5.31 48.66 -50.40
N GLU A 422 5.89 49.86 -50.40
CA GLU A 422 5.17 51.08 -50.03
C GLU A 422 3.90 51.30 -50.86
N LEU A 423 3.93 50.95 -52.15
CA LEU A 423 2.76 50.99 -53.03
C LEU A 423 1.66 50.01 -52.57
N SER A 424 2.01 48.82 -52.09
CA SER A 424 1.04 47.84 -51.56
C SER A 424 0.46 48.28 -50.21
N GLN A 425 1.19 49.06 -49.43
CA GLN A 425 0.69 49.64 -48.18
C GLN A 425 -0.25 50.82 -48.49
N LYS A 426 0.09 51.66 -49.47
CA LYS A 426 -0.73 52.80 -49.93
C LYS A 426 -1.99 52.36 -50.68
N ALA A 427 -1.93 51.28 -51.44
CA ALA A 427 -3.08 50.69 -52.16
C ALA A 427 -3.97 49.81 -51.26
N ALA A 428 -3.62 49.61 -49.99
CA ALA A 428 -4.45 48.84 -49.07
C ALA A 428 -5.67 49.67 -48.67
N ILE A 429 -6.85 49.26 -49.15
CA ILE A 429 -8.13 49.87 -48.80
C ILE A 429 -8.34 49.74 -47.28
N VAL A 430 -8.48 50.88 -46.60
CA VAL A 430 -8.77 50.91 -45.16
C VAL A 430 -10.24 50.57 -44.96
N SER A 431 -10.51 49.42 -44.35
CA SER A 431 -11.87 48.98 -44.04
C SER A 431 -12.57 49.91 -43.07
N SER A 432 -13.88 50.09 -43.29
CA SER A 432 -14.76 50.88 -42.42
C SER A 432 -14.86 50.25 -41.02
N GLY A 433 -15.28 51.04 -40.01
CA GLY A 433 -15.45 50.56 -38.63
C GLY A 433 -16.37 49.33 -38.54
N ARG A 434 -17.50 49.38 -39.23
CA ARG A 434 -18.48 48.27 -39.30
C ARG A 434 -17.91 47.02 -39.96
N GLU A 435 -17.14 47.15 -41.03
CA GLU A 435 -16.49 46.00 -41.69
C GLU A 435 -15.43 45.35 -40.80
N LYS A 436 -14.70 46.14 -40.00
CA LYS A 436 -13.75 45.60 -39.02
C LYS A 436 -14.46 44.81 -37.93
N GLU A 437 -15.60 45.29 -37.44
CA GLU A 437 -16.44 44.57 -36.47
C GLU A 437 -16.97 43.25 -37.03
N VAL A 438 -17.51 43.27 -38.27
CA VAL A 438 -18.00 42.07 -38.95
C VAL A 438 -16.85 41.06 -39.17
N ASN A 439 -15.68 41.52 -39.60
CA ASN A 439 -14.51 40.66 -39.77
C ASN A 439 -14.02 40.07 -38.43
N ASN A 440 -14.04 40.85 -37.35
CA ASN A 440 -13.65 40.37 -36.02
C ASN A 440 -14.65 39.32 -35.51
N LEU A 441 -15.96 39.55 -35.73
CA LEU A 441 -17.00 38.57 -35.42
C LEU A 441 -16.80 37.27 -36.21
N LEU A 442 -16.56 37.36 -37.52
CA LEU A 442 -16.30 36.20 -38.37
C LEU A 442 -15.05 35.42 -37.90
N LEU A 443 -13.96 36.11 -37.56
CA LEU A 443 -12.75 35.49 -37.02
C LEU A 443 -13.06 34.73 -35.72
N ARG A 444 -13.80 35.33 -34.79
CA ARG A 444 -14.22 34.69 -33.53
C ARG A 444 -15.10 33.47 -33.76
N LEU A 445 -16.07 33.56 -34.69
CA LEU A 445 -16.93 32.42 -35.03
C LEU A 445 -16.12 31.28 -35.65
N HIS A 446 -15.17 31.59 -36.55
CA HIS A 446 -14.29 30.60 -37.14
C HIS A 446 -13.37 29.94 -36.11
N THR A 447 -12.79 30.70 -35.17
CA THR A 447 -11.94 30.12 -34.11
C THR A 447 -12.75 29.21 -33.19
N ILE A 448 -13.95 29.63 -32.76
CA ILE A 448 -14.85 28.80 -31.94
C ILE A 448 -15.25 27.52 -32.68
N ARG A 449 -15.63 27.62 -33.95
CA ARG A 449 -15.99 26.44 -34.77
C ARG A 449 -14.82 25.47 -34.91
N LYS A 450 -13.61 25.99 -35.11
CA LYS A 450 -12.38 25.18 -35.21
C LYS A 450 -12.05 24.49 -33.89
N GLU A 451 -12.17 25.20 -32.78
CA GLU A 451 -11.94 24.66 -31.43
C GLU A 451 -12.97 23.56 -31.11
N LYS A 452 -14.27 23.80 -31.34
CA LYS A 452 -15.33 22.80 -31.17
C LYS A 452 -15.10 21.57 -32.04
N SER A 453 -14.70 21.75 -33.29
CA SER A 453 -14.36 20.64 -34.18
C SER A 453 -13.16 19.84 -33.68
N ARG A 454 -12.12 20.51 -33.16
CA ARG A 454 -10.94 19.87 -32.58
C ARG A 454 -11.31 19.03 -31.35
N VAL A 455 -12.06 19.61 -30.41
CA VAL A 455 -12.52 18.93 -29.20
C VAL A 455 -13.41 17.73 -29.54
N ARG A 456 -14.31 17.86 -30.53
CA ARG A 456 -15.16 16.75 -30.98
C ARG A 456 -14.33 15.62 -31.62
N ALA A 457 -13.35 15.97 -32.46
CA ALA A 457 -12.45 15.01 -33.08
C ALA A 457 -11.62 14.25 -32.02
N GLU A 458 -11.02 14.98 -31.07
CA GLU A 458 -10.27 14.38 -29.95
C GLU A 458 -11.16 13.46 -29.11
N ALA A 459 -12.40 13.86 -28.80
CA ALA A 459 -13.34 13.03 -28.05
C ALA A 459 -13.73 11.76 -28.83
N SER A 460 -13.94 11.87 -30.14
CA SER A 460 -14.21 10.72 -31.01
C SER A 460 -13.01 9.79 -31.09
N GLU A 461 -11.80 10.31 -31.19
CA GLU A 461 -10.57 9.53 -31.22
C GLU A 461 -10.33 8.80 -29.90
N ARG A 462 -10.57 9.47 -28.75
CA ARG A 462 -10.54 8.84 -27.42
C ARG A 462 -11.54 7.68 -27.34
N LYS A 463 -12.78 7.88 -27.78
CA LYS A 463 -13.80 6.82 -27.82
C LYS A 463 -13.38 5.66 -28.72
N LYS A 464 -12.80 5.95 -29.89
CA LYS A 464 -12.30 4.92 -30.81
C LYS A 464 -11.17 4.10 -30.19
N LYS A 465 -10.20 4.74 -29.54
CA LYS A 465 -9.10 4.04 -28.83
C LYS A 465 -9.61 3.13 -27.71
N VAL A 466 -10.56 3.60 -26.90
CA VAL A 466 -11.19 2.77 -25.85
C VAL A 466 -11.93 1.58 -26.46
N LYS A 467 -12.65 1.80 -27.56
CA LYS A 467 -13.33 0.73 -28.29
C LYS A 467 -12.32 -0.28 -28.86
N GLU A 468 -11.24 0.16 -29.49
CA GLU A 468 -10.20 -0.72 -30.04
C GLU A 468 -9.54 -1.58 -28.95
N VAL A 469 -9.27 -1.03 -27.77
CA VAL A 469 -8.73 -1.80 -26.62
C VAL A 469 -9.74 -2.86 -26.16
N ARG A 470 -11.02 -2.48 -26.05
CA ARG A 470 -12.09 -3.41 -25.67
C ARG A 470 -12.29 -4.52 -26.71
N ASP A 471 -12.32 -4.15 -27.98
CA ASP A 471 -12.51 -5.08 -29.09
C ASP A 471 -11.34 -6.07 -29.18
N ARG A 472 -10.11 -5.61 -28.94
CA ARG A 472 -8.93 -6.47 -28.84
C ARG A 472 -9.06 -7.48 -27.70
N PHE A 473 -9.46 -7.04 -26.50
CA PHE A 473 -9.69 -7.94 -25.37
C PHE A 473 -10.78 -8.99 -25.65
N ILE A 474 -11.86 -8.59 -26.34
CA ILE A 474 -12.92 -9.52 -26.75
C ILE A 474 -12.41 -10.50 -27.82
N GLN A 475 -11.64 -10.03 -28.80
CA GLN A 475 -11.04 -10.88 -29.83
C GLN A 475 -10.08 -11.91 -29.22
N GLU A 476 -9.21 -11.51 -28.30
CA GLU A 476 -8.31 -12.43 -27.58
C GLU A 476 -9.09 -13.52 -26.84
N LYS A 477 -10.17 -13.17 -26.12
CA LYS A 477 -11.05 -14.16 -25.48
C LYS A 477 -11.73 -15.09 -26.47
N ARG A 478 -12.22 -14.56 -27.61
CA ARG A 478 -12.84 -15.37 -28.67
C ARG A 478 -11.83 -16.31 -29.32
N GLU A 479 -10.60 -15.87 -29.54
CA GLU A 479 -9.52 -16.70 -30.06
C GLU A 479 -9.11 -17.80 -29.09
N ALA A 480 -8.98 -17.49 -27.80
CA ALA A 480 -8.74 -18.49 -26.76
C ALA A 480 -9.83 -19.56 -26.76
N HIS A 481 -11.11 -19.15 -26.76
CA HIS A 481 -12.24 -20.08 -26.83
C HIS A 481 -12.25 -20.92 -28.12
N ARG A 482 -11.96 -20.31 -29.28
CA ARG A 482 -11.85 -21.05 -30.55
C ARG A 482 -10.71 -22.06 -30.53
N LYS A 483 -9.55 -21.71 -29.97
CA LYS A 483 -8.40 -22.63 -29.82
C LYS A 483 -8.76 -23.81 -28.92
N GLU A 484 -9.43 -23.56 -27.79
CA GLU A 484 -9.90 -24.62 -26.89
C GLU A 484 -10.94 -25.53 -27.56
N ALA A 485 -11.93 -24.96 -28.25
CA ALA A 485 -12.93 -25.73 -28.98
C ALA A 485 -12.29 -26.60 -30.08
N LYS A 486 -11.31 -26.04 -30.82
CA LYS A 486 -10.56 -26.77 -31.84
C LYS A 486 -9.74 -27.92 -31.22
N LYS A 487 -9.09 -27.67 -30.07
CA LYS A 487 -8.35 -28.70 -29.32
C LYS A 487 -9.27 -29.83 -28.86
N LYS A 488 -10.44 -29.51 -28.27
CA LYS A 488 -11.44 -30.52 -27.87
C LYS A 488 -11.93 -31.35 -29.05
N ARG A 489 -12.16 -30.71 -30.21
CA ARG A 489 -12.56 -31.39 -31.43
C ARG A 489 -11.50 -32.38 -31.90
N TYR A 490 -10.23 -31.97 -31.99
CA TYR A 490 -9.14 -32.87 -32.39
C TYR A 490 -8.92 -34.03 -31.40
N ILE A 491 -9.08 -33.79 -30.09
CA ILE A 491 -9.02 -34.86 -29.09
C ILE A 491 -10.14 -35.88 -29.33
N SER A 492 -11.37 -35.43 -29.57
CA SER A 492 -12.50 -36.32 -29.85
C SER A 492 -12.32 -37.10 -31.15
N GLU A 493 -11.82 -36.45 -32.22
CA GLU A 493 -11.51 -37.09 -33.50
C GLU A 493 -10.40 -38.14 -33.32
N GLY A 494 -9.30 -37.82 -32.61
CA GLY A 494 -8.24 -38.78 -32.32
C GLY A 494 -8.69 -39.96 -31.44
N GLN A 495 -9.57 -39.72 -30.46
CA GLN A 495 -10.19 -40.81 -29.67
C GLN A 495 -11.10 -41.70 -30.52
N LYS A 496 -11.81 -41.14 -31.50
CA LYS A 496 -12.62 -41.91 -32.44
C LYS A 496 -11.74 -42.72 -33.39
N GLU A 497 -10.65 -42.15 -33.90
CA GLU A 497 -9.70 -42.85 -34.76
C GLU A 497 -8.97 -43.98 -34.04
N THR A 498 -8.51 -43.75 -32.80
CA THR A 498 -7.90 -44.81 -31.97
C THR A 498 -8.90 -45.92 -31.65
N LYS A 499 -10.17 -45.60 -31.33
CA LYS A 499 -11.23 -46.60 -31.20
C LYS A 499 -11.45 -47.38 -32.50
N LYS A 500 -11.45 -46.73 -33.65
CA LYS A 500 -11.55 -47.38 -34.96
C LYS A 500 -10.34 -48.28 -35.26
N ARG A 501 -9.11 -47.82 -35.00
CA ARG A 501 -7.89 -48.65 -35.16
C ARG A 501 -7.91 -49.88 -34.27
N LYS A 502 -8.29 -49.72 -33.00
CA LYS A 502 -8.51 -50.85 -32.08
C LYS A 502 -9.59 -51.82 -32.57
N ALA A 503 -10.72 -51.31 -33.07
CA ALA A 503 -11.79 -52.14 -33.62
C ALA A 503 -11.37 -52.88 -34.91
N MET A 504 -10.42 -52.34 -35.67
CA MET A 504 -9.85 -52.99 -36.86
C MET A 504 -8.63 -53.88 -36.55
N MET A 505 -8.25 -54.07 -35.28
CA MET A 505 -7.05 -54.83 -34.87
C MET A 505 -5.76 -54.42 -35.62
N MET A 506 -5.64 -53.13 -35.94
CA MET A 506 -4.38 -52.57 -36.42
C MET A 506 -3.71 -51.85 -35.26
N ASP A 507 -2.65 -52.44 -34.71
CA ASP A 507 -1.77 -51.76 -33.75
C ASP A 507 -1.15 -50.48 -34.33
#